data_AF-A0A3B8M1T6-F1
#
_entry.id   AF-A0A3B8M1T6-F1
#
_cell.length_a   1.000
_cell.length_b   1.000
_cell.length_c   1.000
_cell.angle_alpha   90.00
_cell.angle_beta   90.00
_cell.angle_gamma   90.00
#
_symmetry.space_group_name_H-M   'P 1'
#
loop_
_entity.id
_entity.type
_entity.pdbx_description
1 polymer ?
#
loop_
_entity_poly.entity_id
_entity_poly.type
_entity_poly.pdbx_seq_one_letter_code
_entity_poly.pdbx_strand_id
1 'polypeptide(L)'
;MPVKVRCRQCEKVFAAPDRARGKRIRCPECREPVKVPAGKRKRPAETESADDESLFSSLDLSQAEDTTARLCPKCAAEVSTEARTCPHCHVDLQTGAISSRMQKRLKRKGPDPALFYKTAWADSWRFMLSNQRLVFQTWIVNIFIVTMQVLMVFVAFWIVITFLPPVPDEAQKMAMGENAEEEEKFKVPLLSELLLKNGFNILSVMSAFIYMVIAGWFWTMAVQIVRTTLSRKTQAKRLSFQVVDSLANGFKMYFWGVIFPLPVLIVAVPAILLLAGGSTVFSGGGLPQPQAFRTVPIMIIGGAIGLVTALSVPSVLAHMAQKHTYRAWSLPLMVVTSVRNIVPTLYLGLIGLVAAILPIAVIGGGVAVNFYVLKVAFNTPHFLAWTPLSTFEGVTEGAEVGVAFPWTAIGGYAGTIVVASLFGAYALIFWTRAVGLYTYYFQQRLGLIKGTKPGELAGFWARYVAALVDTVIIAVVGCIFEPVELWKMNEKGKLVAVLFAGLAVSLMSQYGFSRGLGLSYLALLPICGISYFARSECSKEQATLGKEAVGIMVSGLNGERLTFPQALTRAFVKILLGVVSFGAGFTPRKQAPHDIIAKTLVVFRGDLDRE
;
A
#
# COMPACT_ATOMS: atom_id res chain seq x y z
N MET A 1 53.01 -31.54 8.30
CA MET A 1 51.82 -31.73 7.45
C MET A 1 52.19 -32.49 6.19
N PRO A 2 51.54 -33.62 5.87
CA PRO A 2 51.87 -34.42 4.69
C PRO A 2 51.78 -33.61 3.40
N VAL A 3 52.76 -33.78 2.50
CA VAL A 3 52.89 -33.01 1.26
C VAL A 3 52.11 -33.72 0.16
N LYS A 4 51.19 -33.02 -0.50
CA LYS A 4 50.53 -33.55 -1.70
C LYS A 4 51.51 -33.50 -2.87
N VAL A 5 51.79 -34.66 -3.47
CA VAL A 5 52.69 -34.80 -4.62
C VAL A 5 51.92 -35.49 -5.76
N ARG A 6 52.08 -34.97 -6.98
CA ARG A 6 51.49 -35.54 -8.20
C ARG A 6 52.51 -36.44 -8.90
N CYS A 7 52.14 -37.68 -9.22
CA CYS A 7 52.95 -38.54 -10.09
C CYS A 7 52.90 -38.00 -11.53
N ARG A 8 54.03 -37.94 -12.24
CA ARG A 8 54.06 -37.46 -13.64
C ARG A 8 53.60 -38.51 -14.67
N GLN A 9 53.55 -39.78 -14.27
CA GLN A 9 53.27 -40.88 -15.21
C GLN A 9 51.82 -41.34 -15.18
N CYS A 10 51.18 -41.41 -14.00
CA CYS A 10 49.75 -41.74 -13.88
C CYS A 10 48.89 -40.54 -13.39
N GLU A 11 49.48 -39.36 -13.25
CA GLU A 11 48.83 -38.10 -12.83
C GLU A 11 48.14 -38.09 -11.45
N LYS A 12 48.15 -39.21 -10.73
CA LYS A 12 47.53 -39.32 -9.41
C LYS A 12 48.25 -38.48 -8.36
N VAL A 13 47.46 -37.76 -7.56
CA VAL A 13 47.94 -36.93 -6.44
C VAL A 13 47.79 -37.72 -5.14
N PHE A 14 48.89 -37.93 -4.43
CA PHE A 14 48.89 -38.65 -3.15
C PHE A 14 49.68 -37.89 -2.08
N ALA A 15 49.40 -38.20 -0.82
CA ALA A 15 50.00 -37.54 0.33
C ALA A 15 51.28 -38.25 0.76
N ALA A 16 52.43 -37.60 0.59
CA ALA A 16 53.72 -38.08 1.06
C ALA A 16 53.95 -37.71 2.53
N PRO A 17 54.44 -38.65 3.37
CA PRO A 17 54.75 -38.34 4.77
C PRO A 17 55.93 -37.37 4.88
N ASP A 18 55.94 -36.53 5.92
CA ASP A 18 56.92 -35.43 6.05
C ASP A 18 58.38 -35.89 6.06
N ARG A 19 58.66 -37.08 6.61
CA ARG A 19 60.00 -37.71 6.61
C ARG A 19 60.54 -38.03 5.21
N ALA A 20 59.67 -38.04 4.19
CA ALA A 20 60.04 -38.31 2.81
C ALA A 20 60.42 -37.05 2.02
N ARG A 21 60.35 -35.85 2.60
CA ARG A 21 60.76 -34.59 1.94
C ARG A 21 62.22 -34.68 1.48
N GLY A 22 62.47 -34.37 0.21
CA GLY A 22 63.78 -34.46 -0.42
C GLY A 22 64.18 -35.86 -0.91
N LYS A 23 63.43 -36.92 -0.55
CA LYS A 23 63.67 -38.30 -0.98
C LYS A 23 62.74 -38.70 -2.15
N ARG A 24 63.10 -39.75 -2.88
CA ARG A 24 62.24 -40.38 -3.90
C ARG A 24 61.40 -41.47 -3.25
N ILE A 25 60.09 -41.45 -3.47
CA ILE A 25 59.16 -42.48 -3.00
C ILE A 25 58.41 -43.08 -4.19
N ARG A 26 58.08 -44.36 -4.13
CA ARG A 26 57.34 -45.02 -5.21
C ARG A 26 55.88 -44.58 -5.19
N CYS A 27 55.32 -44.32 -6.37
CA CYS A 27 53.89 -44.08 -6.51
C CYS A 27 53.11 -45.32 -6.05
N PRO A 28 52.04 -45.19 -5.24
CA PRO A 28 51.25 -46.35 -4.79
C PRO A 28 50.54 -47.10 -5.93
N GLU A 29 50.37 -46.47 -7.10
CA GLU A 29 49.59 -47.03 -8.21
C GLU A 29 50.49 -47.60 -9.32
N CYS A 30 51.41 -46.79 -9.87
CA CYS A 30 52.29 -47.23 -10.96
C CYS A 30 53.70 -47.65 -10.51
N ARG A 31 54.01 -47.56 -9.21
CA ARG A 31 55.32 -47.89 -8.60
C ARG A 31 56.53 -47.09 -9.08
N GLU A 32 56.34 -46.13 -9.98
CA GLU A 32 57.41 -45.24 -10.46
C GLU A 32 57.96 -44.34 -9.34
N PRO A 33 59.29 -44.10 -9.25
CA PRO A 33 59.89 -43.25 -8.22
C PRO A 33 59.61 -41.75 -8.43
N VAL A 34 58.76 -41.17 -7.57
CA VAL A 34 58.39 -39.75 -7.53
C VAL A 34 59.23 -38.99 -6.49
N LYS A 35 59.83 -37.86 -6.87
CA LYS A 35 60.66 -37.03 -5.98
C LYS A 35 59.77 -36.08 -5.14
N VAL A 36 59.87 -36.13 -3.82
CA VAL A 36 59.13 -35.24 -2.91
C VAL A 36 59.93 -33.95 -2.68
N PRO A 37 59.32 -32.74 -2.81
CA PRO A 37 60.02 -31.48 -2.58
C PRO A 37 60.59 -31.36 -1.15
N ALA A 38 61.86 -30.97 -1.02
CA ALA A 38 62.45 -30.61 0.26
C ALA A 38 61.92 -29.24 0.70
N GLY A 39 61.47 -29.10 1.94
CA GLY A 39 61.05 -27.80 2.47
C GLY A 39 62.24 -26.84 2.57
N LYS A 40 62.11 -25.61 2.08
CA LYS A 40 63.15 -24.57 2.20
C LYS A 40 63.31 -24.18 3.68
N ARG A 41 64.51 -24.37 4.24
CA ARG A 41 64.92 -23.81 5.54
C ARG A 41 65.27 -22.34 5.30
N LYS A 42 64.60 -21.40 6.00
CA LYS A 42 64.98 -19.97 5.96
C LYS A 42 66.41 -19.84 6.52
N ARG A 43 67.32 -19.32 5.70
CA ARG A 43 68.69 -18.96 6.08
C ARG A 43 68.72 -17.44 6.38
N PRO A 44 69.45 -16.96 7.40
CA PRO A 44 69.58 -15.52 7.65
C PRO A 44 70.33 -14.85 6.49
N ALA A 45 69.98 -13.60 6.23
CA ALA A 45 70.55 -12.80 5.16
C ALA A 45 72.02 -12.49 5.44
N GLU A 46 72.90 -12.98 4.57
CA GLU A 46 74.26 -12.44 4.37
C GLU A 46 74.16 -11.30 3.35
N THR A 47 74.78 -10.19 3.70
CA THR A 47 74.89 -8.98 2.90
C THR A 47 76.12 -9.14 2.01
N GLU A 48 75.93 -9.57 0.76
CA GLU A 48 76.94 -9.41 -0.29
C GLU A 48 76.48 -8.31 -1.24
N SER A 49 77.33 -7.30 -1.39
CA SER A 49 77.21 -6.20 -2.32
C SER A 49 77.25 -6.72 -3.76
N ALA A 50 76.12 -6.69 -4.44
CA ALA A 50 76.03 -6.93 -5.87
C ALA A 50 76.25 -5.63 -6.63
N ASP A 51 77.51 -5.22 -6.76
CA ASP A 51 77.94 -4.38 -7.88
C ASP A 51 78.28 -5.31 -9.05
N ASP A 52 77.23 -5.85 -9.68
CA ASP A 52 77.37 -6.57 -10.96
C ASP A 52 76.26 -6.08 -11.90
N GLU A 53 76.51 -4.92 -12.52
CA GLU A 53 75.67 -4.36 -13.60
C GLU A 53 75.65 -5.23 -14.87
N SER A 54 76.35 -6.38 -14.89
CA SER A 54 76.48 -7.28 -16.03
C SER A 54 75.30 -8.26 -16.20
N LEU A 55 74.54 -8.55 -15.13
CA LEU A 55 73.46 -9.54 -15.17
C LEU A 55 72.13 -8.97 -15.65
N PHE A 56 71.90 -7.66 -15.45
CA PHE A 56 70.72 -6.96 -15.96
C PHE A 56 70.93 -6.34 -17.34
N SER A 57 72.17 -6.11 -17.77
CA SER A 57 72.51 -5.59 -19.11
C SER A 57 72.42 -6.63 -20.23
N SER A 58 72.43 -7.92 -19.89
CA SER A 58 72.28 -9.04 -20.85
C SER A 58 70.86 -9.61 -20.95
N LEU A 59 69.93 -9.14 -20.11
CA LEU A 59 68.52 -9.53 -20.13
C LEU A 59 67.76 -8.57 -21.06
N ASP A 60 67.68 -8.95 -22.34
CA ASP A 60 66.90 -8.22 -23.35
C ASP A 60 65.39 -8.47 -23.14
N LEU A 61 64.81 -7.74 -22.18
CA LEU A 61 63.39 -7.80 -21.81
C LEU A 61 62.45 -7.42 -22.96
N SER A 62 62.97 -6.83 -24.05
CA SER A 62 62.20 -6.52 -25.25
C SER A 62 61.69 -7.77 -25.98
N GLN A 63 62.39 -8.91 -25.85
CA GLN A 63 61.98 -10.19 -26.46
C GLN A 63 61.00 -11.00 -25.58
N ALA A 64 60.84 -10.64 -24.31
CA ALA A 64 59.91 -11.28 -23.38
C ALA A 64 58.59 -10.50 -23.22
N GLU A 65 58.50 -9.31 -23.82
CA GLU A 65 57.29 -8.49 -23.82
C GLU A 65 56.31 -9.01 -24.89
N ASP A 66 55.22 -9.62 -24.44
CA ASP A 66 54.18 -10.15 -25.33
C ASP A 66 53.42 -8.98 -26.00
N THR A 67 53.89 -8.57 -27.18
CA THR A 67 53.34 -7.43 -27.95
C THR A 67 51.91 -7.67 -28.47
N THR A 68 51.38 -8.88 -28.29
CA THR A 68 50.06 -9.26 -28.81
C THR A 68 48.89 -8.85 -27.90
N ALA A 69 49.17 -8.57 -26.62
CA ALA A 69 48.16 -8.37 -25.58
C ALA A 69 48.27 -7.00 -24.92
N ARG A 70 47.25 -6.13 -25.09
CA ARG A 70 47.18 -4.84 -24.40
C ARG A 70 46.42 -5.00 -23.09
N LEU A 71 47.05 -4.70 -21.96
CA LEU A 71 46.35 -4.67 -20.68
C LEU A 71 45.55 -3.39 -20.51
N CYS A 72 44.34 -3.52 -19.98
CA CYS A 72 43.53 -2.36 -19.62
C CYS A 72 44.15 -1.61 -18.43
N PRO A 73 44.42 -0.30 -18.52
CA PRO A 73 45.11 0.47 -17.48
C PRO A 73 44.33 0.56 -16.15
N LYS A 74 43.03 0.29 -16.18
CA LYS A 74 42.15 0.39 -15.00
C LYS A 74 41.88 -0.94 -14.27
N CYS A 75 41.66 -2.02 -15.01
CA CYS A 75 41.25 -3.30 -14.43
C CYS A 75 42.19 -4.46 -14.74
N ALA A 76 43.31 -4.18 -15.43
CA ALA A 76 44.31 -5.16 -15.84
C ALA A 76 43.76 -6.36 -16.63
N ALA A 77 42.56 -6.22 -17.20
CA ALA A 77 42.01 -7.22 -18.10
C ALA A 77 42.74 -7.14 -19.44
N GLU A 78 43.03 -8.30 -20.03
CA GLU A 78 43.59 -8.42 -21.36
C GLU A 78 42.59 -7.93 -22.40
N VAL A 79 43.03 -7.08 -23.32
CA VAL A 79 42.21 -6.48 -24.37
C VAL A 79 42.96 -6.51 -25.69
N SER A 80 42.22 -6.68 -26.79
CA SER A 80 42.83 -6.62 -28.12
C SER A 80 43.42 -5.24 -28.40
N THR A 81 44.49 -5.22 -29.18
CA THR A 81 45.22 -4.00 -29.57
C THR A 81 44.34 -3.02 -30.36
N GLU A 82 43.34 -3.53 -31.08
CA GLU A 82 42.37 -2.75 -31.88
C GLU A 82 41.20 -2.18 -31.06
N ALA A 83 40.96 -2.68 -29.84
CA ALA A 83 39.86 -2.20 -29.02
C ALA A 83 40.12 -0.76 -28.55
N ARG A 84 39.18 0.16 -28.82
CA ARG A 84 39.23 1.53 -28.27
C ARG A 84 38.75 1.61 -26.81
N THR A 85 37.87 0.68 -26.41
CA THR A 85 37.28 0.66 -25.06
C THR A 85 37.39 -0.73 -24.46
N CYS A 86 37.76 -0.80 -23.17
CA CYS A 86 37.84 -2.05 -22.44
C CYS A 86 36.44 -2.71 -22.31
N PRO A 87 36.25 -3.99 -22.67
CA PRO A 87 34.97 -4.68 -22.51
C PRO A 87 34.60 -4.93 -21.04
N HIS A 88 35.59 -4.99 -20.14
CA HIS A 88 35.38 -5.36 -18.74
C HIS A 88 35.08 -4.16 -17.83
N CYS A 89 35.74 -3.01 -18.05
CA CYS A 89 35.55 -1.82 -17.21
C CYS A 89 35.14 -0.55 -17.99
N HIS A 90 35.01 -0.65 -19.31
CA HIS A 90 34.58 0.42 -20.23
C HIS A 90 35.38 1.72 -20.14
N VAL A 91 36.65 1.62 -19.72
CA VAL A 91 37.61 2.71 -19.86
C VAL A 91 38.05 2.80 -21.31
N ASP A 92 38.20 4.03 -21.80
CA ASP A 92 38.85 4.29 -23.07
C ASP A 92 40.34 3.97 -22.91
N LEU A 93 40.86 3.10 -23.77
CA LEU A 93 42.20 2.58 -23.63
C LEU A 93 43.27 3.63 -23.99
N GLN A 94 42.94 4.64 -24.81
CA GLN A 94 43.86 5.72 -25.17
C GLN A 94 43.95 6.80 -24.10
N THR A 95 42.81 7.20 -23.53
CA THR A 95 42.76 8.31 -22.57
C THR A 95 42.82 7.87 -21.11
N GLY A 96 42.64 6.57 -20.82
CA GLY A 96 42.54 6.04 -19.46
C GLY A 96 41.32 6.55 -18.68
N ALA A 97 40.45 7.32 -19.32
CA ALA A 97 39.25 7.90 -18.74
C ALA A 97 38.01 7.10 -19.15
N ILE A 98 37.04 7.01 -18.24
CA ILE A 98 35.70 6.55 -18.61
C ILE A 98 34.92 7.76 -19.08
N SER A 99 34.30 7.68 -20.26
CA SER A 99 33.43 8.75 -20.75
C SER A 99 32.36 9.12 -19.72
N SER A 100 32.04 10.41 -19.56
CA SER A 100 31.06 10.88 -18.58
C SER A 100 29.69 10.18 -18.72
N ARG A 101 29.32 9.79 -19.95
CA ARG A 101 28.12 9.01 -20.26
C ARG A 101 28.21 7.57 -19.74
N MET A 102 29.34 6.89 -19.95
CA MET A 102 29.56 5.53 -19.44
C MET A 102 29.73 5.52 -17.92
N GLN A 103 30.37 6.52 -17.35
CA GLN A 103 30.50 6.68 -15.91
C GLN A 103 29.13 6.87 -15.25
N LYS A 104 28.23 7.65 -15.88
CA LYS A 104 26.81 7.72 -15.47
C LYS A 104 26.11 6.38 -15.60
N ARG A 105 26.38 5.58 -16.64
CA ARG A 105 25.79 4.22 -16.81
C ARG A 105 26.28 3.24 -15.75
N LEU A 106 27.58 3.16 -15.50
CA LEU A 106 28.18 2.31 -14.47
C LEU A 106 27.72 2.70 -13.05
N LYS A 107 27.48 3.99 -12.79
CA LYS A 107 26.90 4.47 -11.53
C LYS A 107 25.40 4.18 -11.40
N ARG A 108 24.67 3.91 -12.49
CA ARG A 108 23.23 3.55 -12.42
C ARG A 108 23.10 2.13 -11.89
N LYS A 109 22.32 1.94 -10.82
CA LYS A 109 21.92 0.62 -10.31
C LYS A 109 20.49 0.32 -10.75
N GLY A 110 20.29 -0.12 -11.99
CA GLY A 110 18.96 -0.44 -12.51
C GLY A 110 18.87 -0.39 -14.04
N PRO A 111 17.72 -0.78 -14.61
CA PRO A 111 17.46 -0.70 -16.05
C PRO A 111 17.36 0.76 -16.54
N ASP A 112 17.54 0.99 -17.84
CA ASP A 112 17.48 2.35 -18.41
C ASP A 112 16.04 2.88 -18.46
N PRO A 113 15.71 4.01 -17.78
CA PRO A 113 14.34 4.51 -17.73
C PRO A 113 13.75 4.93 -19.09
N ALA A 114 14.60 5.24 -20.08
CA ALA A 114 14.13 5.62 -21.40
C ALA A 114 13.44 4.46 -22.15
N LEU A 115 13.78 3.21 -21.82
CA LEU A 115 13.17 2.03 -22.43
C LEU A 115 11.70 1.88 -22.06
N PHE A 116 11.29 2.38 -20.89
CA PHE A 116 9.90 2.32 -20.42
C PHE A 116 8.91 2.84 -21.47
N TYR A 117 9.16 4.02 -22.05
CA TYR A 117 8.22 4.67 -22.98
C TYR A 117 7.99 3.84 -24.25
N LYS A 118 9.00 3.08 -24.69
CA LYS A 118 8.90 2.19 -25.86
C LYS A 118 8.26 0.85 -25.50
N THR A 119 8.58 0.31 -24.33
CA THR A 119 8.14 -1.04 -23.93
C THR A 119 6.77 -1.10 -23.27
N ALA A 120 6.31 0.00 -22.64
CA ALA A 120 5.11 0.01 -21.80
C ALA A 120 3.86 -0.50 -22.52
N TRP A 121 3.65 -0.11 -23.77
CA TRP A 121 2.49 -0.54 -24.56
C TRP A 121 2.60 -2.01 -24.99
N ALA A 122 3.68 -2.37 -25.68
CA ALA A 122 3.84 -3.69 -26.27
C ALA A 122 3.92 -4.80 -25.20
N ASP A 123 4.62 -4.56 -24.08
CA ASP A 123 4.74 -5.54 -23.01
C ASP A 123 3.43 -5.68 -22.22
N SER A 124 2.74 -4.57 -21.93
CA SER A 124 1.42 -4.64 -21.27
C SER A 124 0.39 -5.36 -22.12
N TRP A 125 0.40 -5.17 -23.43
CA TRP A 125 -0.49 -5.90 -24.35
C TRP A 125 -0.21 -7.39 -24.35
N ARG A 126 1.07 -7.77 -24.51
CA ARG A 126 1.50 -9.18 -24.46
C ARG A 126 1.13 -9.85 -23.15
N PHE A 127 1.38 -9.19 -22.02
CA PHE A 127 1.05 -9.70 -20.69
C PHE A 127 -0.45 -9.89 -20.51
N MET A 128 -1.25 -8.90 -20.88
CA MET A 128 -2.70 -8.97 -20.80
C MET A 128 -3.23 -10.15 -21.63
N LEU A 129 -2.78 -10.29 -22.88
CA LEU A 129 -3.19 -11.38 -23.76
C LEU A 129 -2.67 -12.74 -23.32
N SER A 130 -1.51 -12.83 -22.68
CA SER A 130 -0.98 -14.10 -22.17
C SER A 130 -1.64 -14.54 -20.86
N ASN A 131 -2.38 -13.66 -20.19
CA ASN A 131 -3.01 -13.90 -18.89
C ASN A 131 -4.55 -13.79 -18.95
N GLN A 132 -5.17 -14.29 -20.03
CA GLN A 132 -6.64 -14.28 -20.24
C GLN A 132 -7.43 -14.80 -19.03
N ARG A 133 -6.91 -15.84 -18.38
CA ARG A 133 -7.52 -16.42 -17.18
C ARG A 133 -7.79 -15.36 -16.11
N LEU A 134 -6.84 -14.45 -15.89
CA LEU A 134 -6.97 -13.42 -14.86
C LEU A 134 -8.02 -12.36 -15.25
N VAL A 135 -8.13 -12.06 -16.55
CA VAL A 135 -9.17 -11.20 -17.11
C VAL A 135 -10.55 -11.81 -16.85
N PHE A 136 -10.76 -13.06 -17.28
CA PHE A 136 -12.03 -13.76 -17.09
C PHE A 136 -12.37 -13.95 -15.61
N GLN A 137 -11.38 -14.25 -14.77
CA GLN A 137 -11.61 -14.33 -13.32
C GLN A 137 -12.10 -13.00 -12.75
N THR A 138 -11.48 -11.89 -13.15
CA THR A 138 -11.89 -10.55 -12.69
C THR A 138 -13.27 -10.17 -13.21
N TRP A 139 -13.59 -10.54 -14.45
CA TRP A 139 -14.90 -10.35 -15.03
C TRP A 139 -15.98 -11.16 -14.32
N ILE A 140 -15.74 -12.45 -14.03
CA ILE A 140 -16.68 -13.31 -13.28
C ILE A 140 -16.91 -12.76 -11.87
N VAL A 141 -15.87 -12.28 -11.18
CA VAL A 141 -16.02 -11.62 -9.87
C VAL A 141 -16.90 -10.38 -9.99
N ASN A 142 -16.71 -9.55 -11.02
CA ASN A 142 -17.56 -8.39 -11.26
C ASN A 142 -19.01 -8.77 -11.57
N ILE A 143 -19.25 -9.82 -12.37
CA ILE A 143 -20.61 -10.34 -12.64
C ILE A 143 -21.27 -10.77 -11.34
N PHE A 144 -20.59 -11.59 -10.53
CA PHE A 144 -21.11 -12.06 -9.25
C PHE A 144 -21.56 -10.88 -8.37
N ILE A 145 -20.74 -9.83 -8.34
CA ILE A 145 -21.01 -8.64 -7.53
C ILE A 145 -22.16 -7.80 -8.09
N VAL A 146 -22.22 -7.58 -9.41
CA VAL A 146 -23.33 -6.89 -10.06
C VAL A 146 -24.65 -7.65 -9.82
N THR A 147 -24.63 -8.98 -9.90
CA THR A 147 -25.79 -9.81 -9.59
C THR A 147 -26.21 -9.65 -8.12
N MET A 148 -25.27 -9.67 -7.16
CA MET A 148 -25.60 -9.41 -5.76
C MET A 148 -26.21 -8.02 -5.56
N GLN A 149 -25.72 -7.01 -6.26
CA GLN A 149 -26.23 -5.64 -6.17
C GLN A 149 -27.66 -5.54 -6.75
N VAL A 150 -27.93 -6.17 -7.90
CA VAL A 150 -29.27 -6.21 -8.50
C VAL A 150 -30.26 -6.97 -7.59
N LEU A 151 -29.85 -8.11 -7.04
CA LEU A 151 -30.66 -8.87 -6.09
C LEU A 151 -30.98 -8.06 -4.84
N MET A 152 -30.02 -7.30 -4.32
CA MET A 152 -30.21 -6.45 -3.16
C MET A 152 -31.20 -5.30 -3.44
N VAL A 153 -31.14 -4.67 -4.61
CA VAL A 153 -32.14 -3.67 -5.06
C VAL A 153 -33.52 -4.31 -5.21
N PHE A 154 -33.58 -5.53 -5.75
CA PHE A 154 -34.82 -6.29 -5.88
C PHE A 154 -35.44 -6.64 -4.52
N VAL A 155 -34.65 -7.15 -3.57
CA VAL A 155 -35.11 -7.45 -2.20
C VAL A 155 -35.61 -6.18 -1.50
N ALA A 156 -34.90 -5.06 -1.65
CA ALA A 156 -35.36 -3.78 -1.10
C ALA A 156 -36.73 -3.41 -1.67
N PHE A 157 -36.93 -3.53 -2.97
CA PHE A 157 -38.23 -3.30 -3.60
C PHE A 157 -39.31 -4.29 -3.14
N TRP A 158 -38.98 -5.57 -3.00
CA TRP A 158 -39.91 -6.60 -2.56
C TRP A 158 -40.46 -6.33 -1.15
N ILE A 159 -39.58 -5.95 -0.22
CA ILE A 159 -39.95 -5.56 1.14
C ILE A 159 -40.97 -4.41 1.08
N VAL A 160 -40.73 -3.42 0.23
CA VAL A 160 -41.61 -2.26 0.08
C VAL A 160 -43.01 -2.65 -0.35
N ILE A 161 -43.12 -3.45 -1.41
CA ILE A 161 -44.43 -3.92 -1.89
C ILE A 161 -45.15 -4.73 -0.82
N THR A 162 -44.44 -5.61 -0.12
CA THR A 162 -45.06 -6.49 0.88
C THR A 162 -45.65 -5.73 2.06
N PHE A 163 -45.05 -4.59 2.43
CA PHE A 163 -45.48 -3.77 3.58
C PHE A 163 -46.22 -2.48 3.19
N LEU A 164 -46.59 -2.32 1.92
CA LEU A 164 -47.47 -1.24 1.48
C LEU A 164 -48.88 -1.48 2.08
N PRO A 165 -49.49 -0.50 2.77
CA PRO A 165 -50.85 -0.65 3.27
C PRO A 165 -51.80 -0.91 2.09
N PRO A 166 -52.76 -1.85 2.21
CA PRO A 166 -53.73 -2.10 1.16
C PRO A 166 -54.60 -0.84 0.94
N VAL A 167 -55.00 -0.61 -0.31
CA VAL A 167 -55.98 0.43 -0.63
C VAL A 167 -57.33 0.04 0.00
N PRO A 168 -57.99 0.90 0.79
CA PRO A 168 -59.25 0.55 1.43
C PRO A 168 -60.35 0.34 0.40
N ASP A 169 -61.16 -0.69 0.60
CA ASP A 169 -62.31 -1.01 -0.25
C ASP A 169 -63.39 0.10 -0.15
N GLU A 170 -64.28 0.18 -1.14
CA GLU A 170 -65.44 1.12 -1.18
C GLU A 170 -66.22 1.15 0.16
N ALA A 171 -66.42 -0.03 0.78
CA ALA A 171 -67.09 -0.15 2.07
C ALA A 171 -66.33 0.46 3.26
N GLN A 172 -65.00 0.49 3.21
CA GLN A 172 -64.17 1.12 4.24
C GLN A 172 -64.09 2.64 4.06
N LYS A 173 -64.16 3.13 2.82
CA LYS A 173 -64.26 4.57 2.52
C LYS A 173 -65.58 5.16 3.02
N MET A 174 -66.69 4.43 2.85
CA MET A 174 -68.01 4.84 3.35
C MET A 174 -68.11 4.84 4.89
N ALA A 175 -67.30 4.04 5.59
CA ALA A 175 -67.30 3.95 7.06
C ALA A 175 -66.57 5.12 7.75
N MET A 176 -65.79 5.94 7.02
CA MET A 176 -64.99 7.02 7.58
C MET A 176 -65.70 8.39 7.66
N GLY A 177 -66.91 8.51 7.12
CA GLY A 177 -67.77 9.71 7.23
C GLY A 177 -67.26 10.94 6.46
N GLU A 178 -68.18 11.85 6.09
CA GLU A 178 -67.92 13.04 5.25
C GLU A 178 -66.87 14.03 5.80
N ASN A 179 -66.48 13.91 7.09
CA ASN A 179 -65.46 14.77 7.69
C ASN A 179 -64.02 14.24 7.52
N ALA A 180 -63.82 13.10 6.85
CA ALA A 180 -62.50 12.54 6.57
C ALA A 180 -61.89 13.02 5.24
N GLU A 181 -62.58 13.88 4.47
CA GLU A 181 -62.09 14.36 3.18
C GLU A 181 -60.96 15.40 3.29
N GLU A 182 -60.76 16.05 4.46
CA GLU A 182 -59.70 17.05 4.63
C GLU A 182 -58.49 16.63 5.47
N GLU A 183 -58.58 15.65 6.39
CA GLU A 183 -57.46 15.37 7.34
C GLU A 183 -56.66 14.09 7.10
N GLU A 184 -57.13 13.13 6.31
CA GLU A 184 -56.31 11.99 5.90
C GLU A 184 -56.35 11.80 4.38
N LYS A 185 -55.80 12.79 3.65
CA LYS A 185 -55.11 12.48 2.39
C LYS A 185 -54.22 11.29 2.70
N PHE A 186 -54.55 10.13 2.14
CA PHE A 186 -53.85 8.86 2.28
C PHE A 186 -52.35 9.12 2.14
N LYS A 187 -51.69 9.45 3.25
CA LYS A 187 -50.24 9.60 3.32
C LYS A 187 -49.78 8.17 3.31
N VAL A 188 -49.76 7.59 2.10
CA VAL A 188 -48.88 6.46 1.81
C VAL A 188 -47.57 6.91 2.45
N PRO A 189 -47.09 6.29 3.54
CA PRO A 189 -45.84 6.70 4.14
C PRO A 189 -44.86 6.55 3.00
N LEU A 190 -44.45 7.71 2.47
CA LEU A 190 -43.73 7.76 1.21
C LEU A 190 -42.52 6.89 1.47
N LEU A 191 -42.16 6.01 0.55
CA LEU A 191 -41.10 5.04 0.78
C LEU A 191 -39.84 5.66 1.42
N SER A 192 -39.63 6.95 1.13
CA SER A 192 -38.75 7.84 1.85
C SER A 192 -38.87 7.76 3.37
N GLU A 193 -40.01 7.90 4.03
CA GLU A 193 -40.14 7.96 5.50
C GLU A 193 -39.81 6.64 6.23
N LEU A 194 -40.19 5.49 5.68
CA LEU A 194 -39.87 4.15 6.24
C LEU A 194 -38.41 3.74 5.99
N LEU A 195 -37.82 4.10 4.84
CA LEU A 195 -36.41 3.86 4.54
C LEU A 195 -35.46 4.96 5.06
N LEU A 196 -35.89 6.22 5.23
CA LEU A 196 -35.03 7.40 5.47
C LEU A 196 -34.16 7.27 6.71
N LYS A 197 -34.62 6.56 7.74
CA LYS A 197 -33.85 6.43 8.99
C LYS A 197 -33.12 5.10 9.16
N ASN A 198 -33.76 3.95 8.96
CA ASN A 198 -33.16 2.66 9.32
C ASN A 198 -32.83 1.77 8.11
N GLY A 199 -33.71 1.65 7.11
CA GLY A 199 -33.47 0.75 5.98
C GLY A 199 -32.51 1.31 4.91
N PHE A 200 -32.47 2.62 4.68
CA PHE A 200 -31.46 3.27 3.83
C PHE A 200 -30.05 3.06 4.38
N ASN A 201 -29.90 3.10 5.70
CA ASN A 201 -28.62 2.85 6.37
C ASN A 201 -28.18 1.39 6.18
N ILE A 202 -29.09 0.41 6.33
CA ILE A 202 -28.75 -1.01 6.11
C ILE A 202 -28.37 -1.28 4.65
N LEU A 203 -29.14 -0.79 3.69
CA LEU A 203 -28.87 -0.97 2.26
C LEU A 203 -27.56 -0.29 1.83
N SER A 204 -27.31 0.91 2.34
CA SER A 204 -26.07 1.66 2.08
C SER A 204 -24.86 0.95 2.68
N VAL A 205 -24.99 0.39 3.88
CA VAL A 205 -23.93 -0.40 4.53
C VAL A 205 -23.64 -1.66 3.71
N MET A 206 -24.66 -2.44 3.32
CA MET A 206 -24.47 -3.63 2.48
C MET A 206 -23.85 -3.29 1.12
N SER A 207 -24.27 -2.20 0.49
CA SER A 207 -23.67 -1.68 -0.74
C SER A 207 -22.19 -1.36 -0.54
N ALA A 208 -21.84 -0.69 0.56
CA ALA A 208 -20.45 -0.37 0.89
C ALA A 208 -19.60 -1.64 1.05
N PHE A 209 -20.11 -2.67 1.73
CA PHE A 209 -19.43 -3.98 1.85
C PHE A 209 -19.16 -4.61 0.47
N ILE A 210 -20.16 -4.59 -0.43
CA ILE A 210 -20.02 -5.12 -1.79
C ILE A 210 -18.92 -4.37 -2.56
N TYR A 211 -18.91 -3.04 -2.53
CA TYR A 211 -17.86 -2.25 -3.19
C TYR A 211 -16.47 -2.46 -2.58
N MET A 212 -16.39 -2.70 -1.26
CA MET A 212 -15.12 -3.07 -0.62
C MET A 212 -14.58 -4.40 -1.18
N VAL A 213 -15.43 -5.41 -1.41
CA VAL A 213 -14.99 -6.68 -2.00
C VAL A 213 -14.38 -6.47 -3.40
N ILE A 214 -15.03 -5.67 -4.27
CA ILE A 214 -14.48 -5.33 -5.60
C ILE A 214 -13.14 -4.60 -5.46
N ALA A 215 -13.12 -3.54 -4.67
CA ALA A 215 -11.95 -2.70 -4.47
C ALA A 215 -10.75 -3.52 -3.97
N GLY A 216 -10.98 -4.43 -3.04
CA GLY A 216 -9.94 -5.30 -2.50
C GLY A 216 -9.47 -6.37 -3.48
N TRP A 217 -10.35 -6.89 -4.33
CA TRP A 217 -9.95 -7.77 -5.43
C TRP A 217 -9.01 -7.04 -6.40
N PHE A 218 -9.40 -5.84 -6.85
CA PHE A 218 -8.57 -5.02 -7.73
C PHE A 218 -7.23 -4.66 -7.09
N TRP A 219 -7.26 -4.29 -5.81
CA TRP A 219 -6.06 -3.96 -5.05
C TRP A 219 -5.09 -5.15 -4.97
N THR A 220 -5.60 -6.34 -4.62
CA THR A 220 -4.81 -7.57 -4.50
C THR A 220 -4.18 -7.94 -5.84
N MET A 221 -4.97 -7.89 -6.91
CA MET A 221 -4.51 -8.15 -8.26
C MET A 221 -3.42 -7.16 -8.70
N ALA A 222 -3.65 -5.86 -8.50
CA ALA A 222 -2.70 -4.81 -8.88
C ALA A 222 -1.35 -5.00 -8.18
N VAL A 223 -1.35 -5.20 -6.86
CA VAL A 223 -0.13 -5.46 -6.07
C VAL A 223 0.58 -6.72 -6.57
N GLN A 224 -0.15 -7.80 -6.88
CA GLN A 224 0.44 -9.04 -7.35
C GLN A 224 1.04 -8.91 -8.77
N ILE A 225 0.41 -8.17 -9.67
CA ILE A 225 0.93 -7.91 -11.02
C ILE A 225 2.22 -7.08 -10.93
N VAL A 226 2.25 -6.06 -10.07
CA VAL A 226 3.47 -5.26 -9.84
C VAL A 226 4.60 -6.14 -9.29
N ARG A 227 4.33 -7.00 -8.29
CA ARG A 227 5.32 -7.97 -7.77
C ARG A 227 5.81 -8.96 -8.83
N THR A 228 4.91 -9.47 -9.66
CA THR A 228 5.23 -10.38 -10.78
C THR A 228 6.15 -9.68 -11.79
N THR A 229 5.88 -8.40 -12.07
CA THR A 229 6.70 -7.58 -12.97
C THR A 229 8.09 -7.31 -12.39
N LEU A 230 8.18 -7.02 -11.09
CA LEU A 230 9.46 -6.84 -10.39
C LEU A 230 10.30 -8.12 -10.36
N SER A 231 9.67 -9.28 -10.27
CA SER A 231 10.33 -10.60 -10.39
C SER A 231 10.60 -11.03 -11.84
N ARG A 232 10.33 -10.15 -12.83
CA ARG A 232 10.52 -10.38 -14.28
C ARG A 232 9.78 -11.60 -14.82
N LYS A 233 8.66 -11.97 -14.20
CA LYS A 233 7.78 -13.03 -14.67
C LYS A 233 6.75 -12.47 -15.65
N THR A 234 6.46 -13.24 -16.69
CA THR A 234 5.46 -12.93 -17.73
C THR A 234 4.08 -13.51 -17.40
N GLN A 235 4.07 -14.58 -16.59
CA GLN A 235 2.85 -15.24 -16.13
C GLN A 235 2.57 -14.86 -14.68
N ALA A 236 1.35 -14.39 -14.42
CA ALA A 236 0.89 -14.08 -13.07
C ALA A 236 0.68 -15.37 -12.27
N LYS A 237 0.94 -15.32 -10.96
CA LYS A 237 0.60 -16.42 -10.05
C LYS A 237 -0.93 -16.62 -10.07
N ARG A 238 -1.38 -17.88 -10.05
CA ARG A 238 -2.81 -18.21 -9.88
C ARG A 238 -3.31 -17.58 -8.58
N LEU A 239 -4.30 -16.69 -8.69
CA LEU A 239 -4.98 -16.07 -7.55
C LEU A 239 -6.27 -16.83 -7.29
N SER A 240 -6.55 -17.18 -6.04
CA SER A 240 -7.86 -17.64 -5.61
C SER A 240 -8.67 -16.44 -5.13
N PHE A 241 -9.87 -16.23 -5.69
CA PHE A 241 -10.78 -15.24 -5.15
C PHE A 241 -11.40 -15.80 -3.87
N GLN A 242 -11.17 -15.11 -2.75
CA GLN A 242 -11.85 -15.35 -1.50
C GLN A 242 -12.51 -14.04 -1.07
N VAL A 243 -13.80 -14.10 -0.72
CA VAL A 243 -14.58 -12.91 -0.38
C VAL A 243 -14.01 -12.23 0.86
N VAL A 244 -13.60 -13.00 1.88
CA VAL A 244 -13.04 -12.48 3.13
C VAL A 244 -11.71 -11.75 2.91
N ASP A 245 -10.78 -12.37 2.16
CA ASP A 245 -9.50 -11.73 1.83
C ASP A 245 -9.68 -10.47 0.99
N SER A 246 -10.63 -10.51 0.05
CA SER A 246 -10.96 -9.36 -0.78
C SER A 246 -11.60 -8.26 0.06
N LEU A 247 -12.50 -8.59 0.99
CA LEU A 247 -13.08 -7.62 1.91
C LEU A 247 -12.01 -6.97 2.80
N ALA A 248 -11.08 -7.76 3.36
CA ALA A 248 -9.99 -7.24 4.19
C ALA A 248 -9.04 -6.31 3.42
N ASN A 249 -8.70 -6.67 2.18
CA ASN A 249 -7.90 -5.79 1.30
C ASN A 249 -8.72 -4.57 0.80
N GLY A 250 -10.03 -4.71 0.67
CA GLY A 250 -10.96 -3.64 0.34
C GLY A 250 -11.04 -2.60 1.44
N PHE A 251 -11.16 -3.08 2.69
CA PHE A 251 -11.02 -2.27 3.89
C PHE A 251 -9.71 -1.49 3.87
N LYS A 252 -8.59 -2.15 3.56
CA LYS A 252 -7.29 -1.48 3.40
C LYS A 252 -7.32 -0.35 2.36
N MET A 253 -7.98 -0.55 1.21
CA MET A 253 -8.08 0.46 0.14
C MET A 253 -8.98 1.65 0.52
N TYR A 254 -10.14 1.39 1.13
CA TYR A 254 -11.04 2.44 1.62
C TYR A 254 -10.38 3.24 2.75
N PHE A 255 -9.77 2.55 3.72
CA PHE A 255 -8.99 3.18 4.77
C PHE A 255 -7.82 3.98 4.19
N TRP A 256 -7.14 3.45 3.17
CA TRP A 256 -6.10 4.20 2.47
C TRP A 256 -6.63 5.51 1.89
N GLY A 257 -7.81 5.54 1.26
CA GLY A 257 -8.43 6.77 0.75
C GLY A 257 -8.68 7.86 1.80
N VAL A 258 -8.89 7.47 3.06
CA VAL A 258 -9.08 8.40 4.20
C VAL A 258 -7.74 8.75 4.87
N ILE A 259 -6.92 7.73 5.14
CA ILE A 259 -5.66 7.82 5.87
C ILE A 259 -4.59 8.55 5.07
N PHE A 260 -4.49 8.25 3.79
CA PHE A 260 -3.45 8.79 2.93
C PHE A 260 -3.48 10.33 2.93
N PRO A 261 -4.63 11.00 2.68
CA PRO A 261 -4.71 12.46 2.76
C PRO A 261 -4.79 13.01 4.19
N LEU A 262 -4.98 12.18 5.21
CA LEU A 262 -5.19 12.60 6.60
C LEU A 262 -4.16 13.62 7.13
N PRO A 263 -2.83 13.47 6.91
CA PRO A 263 -1.85 14.46 7.37
C PRO A 263 -2.09 15.87 6.81
N VAL A 264 -2.58 15.95 5.57
CA VAL A 264 -2.90 17.22 4.91
C VAL A 264 -4.26 17.71 5.38
N LEU A 265 -5.25 16.82 5.53
CA LEU A 265 -6.59 17.17 6.01
C LEU A 265 -6.57 17.75 7.43
N ILE A 266 -5.69 17.27 8.32
CA ILE A 266 -5.55 17.83 9.67
C ILE A 266 -5.20 19.33 9.63
N VAL A 267 -4.45 19.78 8.63
CA VAL A 267 -4.09 21.21 8.47
C VAL A 267 -5.10 21.94 7.59
N ALA A 268 -5.54 21.29 6.51
CA ALA A 268 -6.42 21.87 5.51
C ALA A 268 -7.85 22.05 6.02
N VAL A 269 -8.40 21.11 6.81
CA VAL A 269 -9.78 21.18 7.30
C VAL A 269 -9.99 22.37 8.24
N PRO A 270 -9.14 22.63 9.26
CA PRO A 270 -9.25 23.86 10.05
C PRO A 270 -9.10 25.12 9.19
N ALA A 271 -8.19 25.13 8.21
CA ALA A 271 -8.05 26.27 7.29
C ALA A 271 -9.31 26.47 6.42
N ILE A 272 -9.92 25.39 5.92
CA ILE A 272 -11.18 25.40 5.19
C ILE A 272 -12.31 25.92 6.08
N LEU A 273 -12.40 25.45 7.33
CA LEU A 273 -13.42 25.89 8.28
C LEU A 273 -13.23 27.36 8.69
N LEU A 274 -11.99 27.83 8.82
CA LEU A 274 -11.68 29.24 9.03
C LEU A 274 -12.01 30.10 7.81
N LEU A 275 -11.78 29.62 6.59
CA LEU A 275 -12.16 30.32 5.37
C LEU A 275 -13.68 30.28 5.12
N ALA A 276 -14.35 29.20 5.54
CA ALA A 276 -15.79 28.96 5.37
C ALA A 276 -16.66 29.54 6.51
N GLY A 277 -16.06 29.81 7.67
CA GLY A 277 -16.72 30.24 8.92
C GLY A 277 -16.01 31.38 9.66
N GLY A 278 -14.91 31.94 9.14
CA GLY A 278 -14.17 33.05 9.75
C GLY A 278 -14.97 34.36 9.85
N SER A 279 -16.11 34.47 9.18
CA SER A 279 -17.06 35.58 9.37
C SER A 279 -18.00 35.35 10.56
N THR A 280 -18.33 34.12 10.97
CA THR A 280 -19.32 33.92 12.04
C THR A 280 -18.76 34.01 13.46
N VAL A 281 -17.44 33.86 13.62
CA VAL A 281 -16.77 33.89 14.94
C VAL A 281 -16.15 35.25 15.27
N PHE A 282 -15.72 36.02 14.25
CA PHE A 282 -15.09 37.34 14.45
C PHE A 282 -16.01 38.54 14.22
N SER A 283 -17.06 38.43 13.40
CA SER A 283 -18.17 39.40 13.43
C SER A 283 -19.30 38.79 14.23
N GLY A 284 -19.58 39.35 15.41
CA GLY A 284 -20.76 39.06 16.22
C GLY A 284 -22.05 39.52 15.52
N GLY A 285 -22.32 38.97 14.34
CA GLY A 285 -23.42 39.33 13.47
C GLY A 285 -23.44 38.40 12.26
N GLY A 286 -24.51 37.60 12.14
CA GLY A 286 -24.77 36.76 10.99
C GLY A 286 -25.09 37.59 9.76
N LEU A 287 -24.06 37.94 8.98
CA LEU A 287 -24.27 38.39 7.61
C LEU A 287 -24.52 37.15 6.73
N PRO A 288 -25.62 37.10 5.96
CA PRO A 288 -25.90 36.02 5.03
C PRO A 288 -24.91 36.09 3.86
N GLN A 289 -23.82 35.33 3.95
CA GLN A 289 -22.85 35.21 2.86
C GLN A 289 -23.41 34.27 1.77
N PRO A 290 -23.29 34.59 0.48
CA PRO A 290 -23.76 33.71 -0.59
C PRO A 290 -23.13 32.32 -0.45
N GLN A 291 -23.93 31.25 -0.60
CA GLN A 291 -23.47 29.86 -0.46
C GLN A 291 -22.22 29.56 -1.30
N ALA A 292 -22.04 30.25 -2.44
CA ALA A 292 -20.87 30.18 -3.30
C ALA A 292 -19.54 30.49 -2.59
N PHE A 293 -19.49 31.49 -1.70
CA PHE A 293 -18.27 31.83 -0.95
C PHE A 293 -17.86 30.74 0.05
N ARG A 294 -18.82 29.93 0.52
CA ARG A 294 -18.57 28.80 1.40
C ARG A 294 -18.17 27.54 0.63
N THR A 295 -18.78 27.28 -0.52
CA THR A 295 -18.64 26.01 -1.25
C THR A 295 -17.46 25.98 -2.22
N VAL A 296 -17.12 27.11 -2.86
CA VAL A 296 -16.03 27.16 -3.86
C VAL A 296 -14.65 26.80 -3.28
N PRO A 297 -14.21 27.34 -2.13
CA PRO A 297 -12.93 26.95 -1.54
C PRO A 297 -12.85 25.47 -1.17
N ILE A 298 -13.96 24.89 -0.68
CA ILE A 298 -14.08 23.47 -0.36
C ILE A 298 -13.87 22.62 -1.62
N MET A 299 -14.54 22.99 -2.72
CA MET A 299 -14.43 22.30 -4.01
C MET A 299 -13.01 22.37 -4.58
N ILE A 300 -12.37 23.55 -4.52
CA ILE A 300 -11.00 23.73 -5.03
C ILE A 300 -10.01 22.90 -4.21
N ILE A 301 -10.06 22.99 -2.88
CA ILE A 301 -9.13 22.27 -2.00
C ILE A 301 -9.38 20.76 -2.07
N GLY A 302 -10.64 20.33 -2.05
CA GLY A 302 -11.02 18.93 -2.22
C GLY A 302 -10.59 18.37 -3.58
N GLY A 303 -10.84 19.13 -4.66
CA GLY A 303 -10.41 18.77 -6.02
C GLY A 303 -8.89 18.68 -6.16
N ALA A 304 -8.14 19.62 -5.58
CA ALA A 304 -6.68 19.59 -5.57
C ALA A 304 -6.13 18.37 -4.80
N ILE A 305 -6.67 18.07 -3.61
CA ILE A 305 -6.29 16.88 -2.83
C ILE A 305 -6.63 15.60 -3.61
N GLY A 306 -7.81 15.55 -4.24
CA GLY A 306 -8.22 14.43 -5.08
C GLY A 306 -7.27 14.20 -6.26
N LEU A 307 -6.92 15.26 -6.99
CA LEU A 307 -5.99 15.20 -8.11
C LEU A 307 -4.59 14.73 -7.67
N VAL A 308 -4.06 15.31 -6.58
CA VAL A 308 -2.76 14.93 -6.02
C VAL A 308 -2.75 13.46 -5.57
N THR A 309 -3.86 13.00 -4.99
CA THR A 309 -4.04 11.60 -4.58
C THR A 309 -4.06 10.68 -5.80
N ALA A 310 -4.82 11.02 -6.85
CA ALA A 310 -4.89 10.25 -8.09
C ALA A 310 -3.52 10.13 -8.78
N LEU A 311 -2.77 11.25 -8.87
CA LEU A 311 -1.42 11.25 -9.44
C LEU A 311 -0.42 10.45 -8.59
N SER A 312 -0.69 10.26 -7.29
CA SER A 312 0.16 9.47 -6.42
C SER A 312 -0.10 7.97 -6.52
N VAL A 313 -1.22 7.52 -7.10
CA VAL A 313 -1.62 6.11 -7.14
C VAL A 313 -0.55 5.18 -7.75
N PRO A 314 0.09 5.49 -8.90
CA PRO A 314 1.12 4.59 -9.45
C PRO A 314 2.32 4.42 -8.52
N SER A 315 2.78 5.51 -7.90
CA SER A 315 3.87 5.49 -6.91
C SER A 315 3.46 4.72 -5.64
N VAL A 316 2.22 4.89 -5.20
CA VAL A 316 1.67 4.16 -4.05
C VAL A 316 1.64 2.66 -4.35
N LEU A 317 1.11 2.23 -5.50
CA LEU A 317 1.08 0.82 -5.90
C LEU A 317 2.49 0.21 -5.95
N ALA A 318 3.47 0.97 -6.45
CA ALA A 318 4.88 0.58 -6.44
C ALA A 318 5.40 0.29 -5.02
N HIS A 319 5.08 1.15 -4.05
CA HIS A 319 5.49 0.98 -2.66
C HIS A 319 4.64 -0.06 -1.89
N MET A 320 3.37 -0.25 -2.25
CA MET A 320 2.51 -1.30 -1.69
C MET A 320 2.94 -2.70 -2.11
N ALA A 321 3.59 -2.82 -3.28
CA ALA A 321 4.19 -4.06 -3.74
C ALA A 321 5.45 -4.47 -2.95
N GLN A 322 6.08 -3.54 -2.20
CA GLN A 322 7.24 -3.82 -1.37
C GLN A 322 6.86 -4.62 -0.11
N LYS A 323 7.86 -5.22 0.53
CA LYS A 323 7.72 -5.83 1.87
C LYS A 323 7.33 -4.78 2.92
N HIS A 324 8.02 -3.64 2.89
CA HIS A 324 7.77 -2.50 3.77
C HIS A 324 6.89 -1.46 3.08
N THR A 325 5.62 -1.41 3.47
CA THR A 325 4.61 -0.57 2.79
C THR A 325 4.42 0.82 3.39
N TYR A 326 5.03 1.14 4.54
CA TYR A 326 4.75 2.38 5.30
C TYR A 326 4.85 3.67 4.46
N ARG A 327 5.76 3.73 3.48
CA ARG A 327 5.90 4.88 2.57
C ARG A 327 4.64 5.15 1.76
N ALA A 328 3.94 4.10 1.34
CA ALA A 328 2.73 4.18 0.55
C ALA A 328 1.53 4.78 1.31
N TRP A 329 1.61 4.82 2.64
CA TRP A 329 0.59 5.38 3.52
C TRP A 329 0.81 6.85 3.85
N SER A 330 1.94 7.43 3.43
CA SER A 330 2.26 8.85 3.66
C SER A 330 2.11 9.67 2.39
N LEU A 331 1.08 10.53 2.33
CA LEU A 331 0.84 11.39 1.17
C LEU A 331 2.02 12.31 0.85
N PRO A 332 2.61 13.07 1.80
CA PRO A 332 3.70 13.99 1.43
C PRO A 332 4.90 13.29 0.79
N LEU A 333 5.26 12.09 1.25
CA LEU A 333 6.36 11.32 0.67
C LEU A 333 6.03 10.83 -0.74
N MET A 334 4.81 10.33 -0.94
CA MET A 334 4.35 9.87 -2.26
C MET A 334 4.16 11.02 -3.24
N VAL A 335 3.73 12.19 -2.77
CA VAL A 335 3.64 13.40 -3.60
C VAL A 335 5.01 13.85 -4.04
N VAL A 336 5.98 13.98 -3.13
CA VAL A 336 7.36 14.34 -3.52
C VAL A 336 7.94 13.33 -4.52
N THR A 337 7.68 12.04 -4.32
CA THR A 337 8.12 10.98 -5.23
C THR A 337 7.44 11.09 -6.59
N SER A 338 6.13 11.37 -6.61
CA SER A 338 5.34 11.48 -7.83
C SER A 338 5.67 12.75 -8.61
N VAL A 339 5.93 13.88 -7.93
CA VAL A 339 6.37 15.14 -8.56
C VAL A 339 7.76 14.97 -9.19
N ARG A 340 8.71 14.32 -8.51
CA ARG A 340 10.02 13.99 -9.10
C ARG A 340 9.93 13.08 -10.33
N ASN A 341 8.83 12.35 -10.47
CA ASN A 341 8.53 11.45 -11.57
C ASN A 341 7.27 11.88 -12.33
N ILE A 342 6.99 13.18 -12.42
CA ILE A 342 5.72 13.67 -12.97
C ILE A 342 5.53 13.25 -14.43
N VAL A 343 6.59 13.28 -15.24
CA VAL A 343 6.54 12.89 -16.66
C VAL A 343 6.09 11.43 -16.85
N PRO A 344 6.77 10.42 -16.27
CA PRO A 344 6.30 9.04 -16.39
C PRO A 344 4.95 8.79 -15.70
N THR A 345 4.62 9.51 -14.62
CA THR A 345 3.30 9.43 -13.97
C THR A 345 2.18 9.94 -14.88
N LEU A 346 2.36 11.09 -15.53
CA LEU A 346 1.39 11.63 -16.49
C LEU A 346 1.26 10.72 -17.72
N TYR A 347 2.38 10.14 -18.17
CA TYR A 347 2.34 9.14 -19.24
C TYR A 347 1.55 7.89 -18.85
N LEU A 348 1.68 7.40 -17.61
CA LEU A 348 0.81 6.33 -17.09
C LEU A 348 -0.66 6.77 -16.98
N GLY A 349 -0.91 8.03 -16.63
CA GLY A 349 -2.24 8.62 -16.65
C GLY A 349 -2.85 8.58 -18.05
N LEU A 350 -2.08 8.95 -19.08
CA LEU A 350 -2.48 8.84 -20.49
C LEU A 350 -2.78 7.39 -20.89
N ILE A 351 -1.89 6.45 -20.55
CA ILE A 351 -2.10 5.01 -20.78
C ILE A 351 -3.42 4.55 -20.14
N GLY A 352 -3.66 4.96 -18.89
CA GLY A 352 -4.89 4.63 -18.16
C GLY A 352 -6.14 5.22 -18.79
N LEU A 353 -6.08 6.49 -19.21
CA LEU A 353 -7.18 7.17 -19.90
C LEU A 353 -7.53 6.45 -21.19
N VAL A 354 -6.53 6.16 -22.03
CA VAL A 354 -6.73 5.44 -23.31
C VAL A 354 -7.30 4.04 -23.06
N ALA A 355 -6.78 3.30 -22.08
CA ALA A 355 -7.31 1.99 -21.72
C ALA A 355 -8.76 2.06 -21.20
N ALA A 356 -9.14 3.16 -20.56
CA ALA A 356 -10.48 3.38 -20.00
C ALA A 356 -11.52 3.90 -21.00
N ILE A 357 -11.11 4.37 -22.20
CA ILE A 357 -12.06 4.93 -23.20
C ILE A 357 -13.18 3.94 -23.51
N LEU A 358 -12.84 2.69 -23.85
CA LEU A 358 -13.81 1.69 -24.24
C LEU A 358 -14.80 1.32 -23.12
N PRO A 359 -14.37 0.94 -21.90
CA PRO A 359 -15.32 0.66 -20.83
C PRO A 359 -16.18 1.88 -20.46
N ILE A 360 -15.62 3.09 -20.45
CA ILE A 360 -16.40 4.32 -20.18
C ILE A 360 -17.44 4.55 -21.27
N ALA A 361 -17.07 4.39 -22.54
CA ALA A 361 -18.00 4.55 -23.67
C ALA A 361 -19.15 3.53 -23.62
N VAL A 362 -18.87 2.26 -23.26
CA VAL A 362 -19.90 1.23 -23.10
C VAL A 362 -20.85 1.57 -21.95
N ILE A 363 -20.33 2.05 -20.81
CA ILE A 363 -21.16 2.49 -19.69
C ILE A 363 -22.03 3.69 -20.11
N GLY A 364 -21.42 4.71 -20.71
CA GLY A 364 -22.12 5.91 -21.15
C GLY A 364 -23.22 5.61 -22.18
N GLY A 365 -22.92 4.79 -23.19
CA GLY A 365 -23.89 4.34 -24.17
C GLY A 365 -25.00 3.49 -23.54
N GLY A 366 -24.65 2.58 -22.64
CA GLY A 366 -25.62 1.77 -21.91
C GLY A 366 -26.59 2.57 -21.05
N VAL A 367 -26.06 3.56 -20.32
CA VAL A 367 -26.87 4.48 -19.52
C VAL A 367 -27.78 5.33 -20.41
N ALA A 368 -27.27 5.88 -21.52
CA ALA A 368 -28.06 6.66 -22.46
C ALA A 368 -29.19 5.84 -23.09
N VAL A 369 -28.90 4.61 -23.52
CA VAL A 369 -29.91 3.66 -24.03
C VAL A 369 -30.93 3.34 -22.96
N ASN A 370 -30.51 3.11 -21.71
CA ASN A 370 -31.43 2.82 -20.62
C ASN A 370 -32.37 4.00 -20.33
N PHE A 371 -31.86 5.23 -20.30
CA PHE A 371 -32.69 6.43 -20.16
C PHE A 371 -33.65 6.62 -21.34
N TYR A 372 -33.21 6.35 -22.56
CA TYR A 372 -34.06 6.42 -23.75
C TYR A 372 -35.16 5.36 -23.72
N VAL A 373 -34.83 4.10 -23.40
CA VAL A 373 -35.79 3.00 -23.27
C VAL A 373 -36.78 3.31 -22.14
N LEU A 374 -36.32 3.79 -20.99
CA LEU A 374 -37.20 4.21 -19.90
C LEU A 374 -38.17 5.32 -20.35
N LYS A 375 -37.69 6.30 -21.12
CA LYS A 375 -38.52 7.39 -21.64
C LYS A 375 -39.56 6.89 -22.65
N VAL A 376 -39.17 6.02 -23.58
CA VAL A 376 -40.02 5.55 -24.69
C VAL A 376 -40.96 4.42 -24.28
N ALA A 377 -40.49 3.46 -23.49
CA ALA A 377 -41.26 2.27 -23.14
C ALA A 377 -42.35 2.54 -22.10
N PHE A 378 -42.20 3.59 -21.28
CA PHE A 378 -43.06 3.77 -20.11
C PHE A 378 -43.98 4.99 -20.15
N ASN A 379 -43.70 6.07 -20.90
CA ASN A 379 -44.52 7.29 -21.14
C ASN A 379 -45.45 7.86 -20.03
N THR A 380 -45.34 7.38 -18.80
CA THR A 380 -46.05 7.70 -17.55
C THR A 380 -45.17 7.19 -16.39
N PRO A 381 -45.28 7.73 -15.16
CA PRO A 381 -44.30 7.52 -14.10
C PRO A 381 -44.43 6.13 -13.47
N HIS A 382 -43.86 5.10 -14.11
CA HIS A 382 -43.58 3.86 -13.40
C HIS A 382 -42.49 4.13 -12.37
N PHE A 383 -42.92 4.07 -11.11
CA PHE A 383 -42.24 4.56 -9.92
C PHE A 383 -40.80 4.01 -9.82
N LEU A 384 -39.83 4.85 -10.16
CA LEU A 384 -38.47 4.72 -9.64
C LEU A 384 -38.59 4.99 -8.14
N ALA A 385 -38.48 3.94 -7.32
CA ALA A 385 -38.51 3.94 -5.84
C ALA A 385 -37.50 4.88 -5.14
N TRP A 386 -36.84 5.75 -5.89
CA TRP A 386 -35.72 6.59 -5.49
C TRP A 386 -35.80 8.03 -6.03
N THR A 387 -36.75 8.35 -6.93
CA THR A 387 -36.94 9.70 -7.48
C THR A 387 -38.22 10.33 -6.92
N PRO A 388 -38.16 11.53 -6.32
CA PRO A 388 -39.36 12.20 -5.83
C PRO A 388 -40.32 12.49 -6.99
N LEU A 389 -41.62 12.30 -6.74
CA LEU A 389 -42.72 12.46 -7.72
C LEU A 389 -42.71 13.84 -8.40
N SER A 390 -42.20 14.86 -7.71
CA SER A 390 -42.05 16.24 -8.18
C SER A 390 -41.12 16.43 -9.38
N THR A 391 -40.39 15.39 -9.80
CA THR A 391 -39.47 15.44 -10.95
C THR A 391 -40.19 15.24 -12.29
N PHE A 392 -41.47 14.84 -12.29
CA PHE A 392 -42.21 14.50 -13.50
C PHE A 392 -43.28 15.55 -13.80
N GLU A 393 -43.18 16.21 -14.96
CA GLU A 393 -44.20 17.14 -15.46
C GLU A 393 -45.49 16.38 -15.80
N GLY A 394 -46.64 16.82 -15.25
CA GLY A 394 -47.97 16.32 -15.63
C GLY A 394 -48.63 15.29 -14.70
N VAL A 395 -48.05 14.99 -13.53
CA VAL A 395 -48.65 14.07 -12.54
C VAL A 395 -49.54 14.84 -11.57
N THR A 396 -50.87 14.69 -11.66
CA THR A 396 -51.86 15.28 -10.74
C THR A 396 -52.11 14.37 -9.53
N GLU A 397 -52.50 14.95 -8.38
CA GLU A 397 -52.98 14.19 -7.22
C GLU A 397 -54.16 13.27 -7.64
N GLY A 398 -54.04 11.95 -7.45
CA GLY A 398 -55.10 10.98 -7.75
C GLY A 398 -54.85 10.04 -8.94
N ALA A 399 -53.70 10.09 -9.62
CA ALA A 399 -53.36 9.11 -10.67
C ALA A 399 -53.14 7.70 -10.10
N GLU A 400 -53.83 6.69 -10.64
CA GLU A 400 -53.54 5.28 -10.36
C GLU A 400 -52.17 4.90 -10.95
N VAL A 401 -51.19 4.67 -10.08
CA VAL A 401 -49.84 4.26 -10.51
C VAL A 401 -49.67 2.76 -10.27
N GLY A 402 -49.58 1.99 -11.35
CA GLY A 402 -49.17 0.59 -11.28
C GLY A 402 -47.74 0.47 -10.76
N VAL A 403 -47.56 -0.12 -9.57
CA VAL A 403 -46.24 -0.36 -8.97
C VAL A 403 -45.67 -1.66 -9.53
N ALA A 404 -44.70 -1.55 -10.45
CA ALA A 404 -44.01 -2.69 -11.03
C ALA A 404 -42.49 -2.51 -10.93
N PHE A 405 -41.76 -3.61 -10.70
CA PHE A 405 -40.30 -3.55 -10.73
C PHE A 405 -39.83 -3.38 -12.18
N PRO A 406 -38.96 -2.39 -12.48
CA PRO A 406 -38.57 -2.09 -13.85
C PRO A 406 -37.50 -3.07 -14.35
N TRP A 407 -37.88 -4.34 -14.54
CA TRP A 407 -36.98 -5.43 -14.96
C TRP A 407 -36.23 -5.14 -16.25
N THR A 408 -36.88 -4.49 -17.22
CA THR A 408 -36.28 -4.13 -18.51
C THR A 408 -35.14 -3.11 -18.34
N ALA A 409 -35.36 -2.09 -17.52
CA ALA A 409 -34.36 -1.06 -17.27
C ALA A 409 -33.21 -1.56 -16.38
N ILE A 410 -33.53 -2.36 -15.36
CA ILE A 410 -32.51 -2.95 -14.48
C ILE A 410 -31.71 -4.02 -15.22
N GLY A 411 -32.36 -4.85 -16.03
CA GLY A 411 -31.71 -5.83 -16.90
C GLY A 411 -30.83 -5.17 -17.95
N GLY A 412 -31.30 -4.08 -18.58
CA GLY A 412 -30.51 -3.26 -19.50
C GLY A 412 -29.28 -2.66 -18.82
N TYR A 413 -29.45 -2.01 -17.67
CA TYR A 413 -28.34 -1.46 -16.89
C TYR A 413 -27.34 -2.54 -16.45
N ALA A 414 -27.81 -3.64 -15.87
CA ALA A 414 -26.97 -4.75 -15.45
C ALA A 414 -26.20 -5.35 -16.63
N GLY A 415 -26.86 -5.56 -17.78
CA GLY A 415 -26.22 -6.04 -19.01
C GLY A 415 -25.11 -5.11 -19.49
N THR A 416 -25.35 -3.79 -19.47
CA THR A 416 -24.34 -2.80 -19.87
C THR A 416 -23.13 -2.80 -18.93
N ILE A 417 -23.34 -2.94 -17.61
CA ILE A 417 -22.23 -3.07 -16.66
C ILE A 417 -21.47 -4.37 -16.88
N VAL A 418 -22.15 -5.49 -17.12
CA VAL A 418 -21.50 -6.79 -17.37
C VAL A 418 -20.57 -6.68 -18.58
N VAL A 419 -21.03 -6.09 -19.69
CA VAL A 419 -20.20 -5.89 -20.89
C VAL A 419 -19.07 -4.89 -20.61
N ALA A 420 -19.37 -3.75 -20.00
CA ALA A 420 -18.36 -2.74 -19.66
C ALA A 420 -17.27 -3.29 -18.72
N SER A 421 -17.65 -4.13 -17.77
CA SER A 421 -16.72 -4.72 -16.79
C SER A 421 -15.76 -5.72 -17.41
N LEU A 422 -16.10 -6.34 -18.55
CA LEU A 422 -15.18 -7.17 -19.33
C LEU A 422 -14.05 -6.29 -19.90
N PHE A 423 -14.42 -5.23 -20.61
CA PHE A 423 -13.45 -4.26 -21.13
C PHE A 423 -12.67 -3.57 -20.01
N GLY A 424 -13.33 -3.29 -18.88
CA GLY A 424 -12.71 -2.77 -17.67
C GLY A 424 -11.67 -3.73 -17.08
N ALA A 425 -11.91 -5.04 -17.09
CA ALA A 425 -10.95 -6.03 -16.63
C ALA A 425 -9.69 -6.07 -17.52
N TYR A 426 -9.86 -6.01 -18.84
CA TYR A 426 -8.73 -5.87 -19.78
C TYR A 426 -7.94 -4.57 -19.52
N ALA A 427 -8.64 -3.44 -19.43
CA ALA A 427 -8.04 -2.13 -19.16
C ALA A 427 -7.26 -2.11 -17.83
N LEU A 428 -7.82 -2.71 -16.78
CA LEU A 428 -7.20 -2.77 -15.46
C LEU A 428 -5.92 -3.62 -15.46
N ILE A 429 -5.94 -4.81 -16.08
CA ILE A 429 -4.75 -5.68 -16.16
C ILE A 429 -3.66 -5.04 -17.01
N PHE A 430 -4.05 -4.42 -18.13
CA PHE A 430 -3.13 -3.67 -18.97
C PHE A 430 -2.47 -2.51 -18.22
N TRP A 431 -3.27 -1.69 -17.52
CA TRP A 431 -2.78 -0.54 -16.78
C TRP A 431 -1.90 -0.95 -15.58
N THR A 432 -2.32 -1.95 -14.81
CA THR A 432 -1.52 -2.47 -13.67
C THR A 432 -0.19 -3.08 -14.12
N ARG A 433 -0.13 -3.70 -15.30
CA ARG A 433 1.15 -4.12 -15.89
C ARG A 433 2.02 -2.93 -16.27
N ALA A 434 1.45 -1.87 -16.84
CA ALA A 434 2.19 -0.63 -17.14
C ALA A 434 2.76 0.00 -15.85
N VAL A 435 1.99 0.01 -14.76
CA VAL A 435 2.46 0.43 -13.43
C VAL A 435 3.59 -0.47 -12.92
N GLY A 436 3.52 -1.79 -13.16
CA GLY A 436 4.61 -2.72 -12.87
C GLY A 436 5.90 -2.38 -13.61
N LEU A 437 5.81 -2.06 -14.90
CA LEU A 437 6.96 -1.66 -15.72
C LEU A 437 7.53 -0.32 -15.27
N TYR A 438 6.66 0.66 -14.96
CA TYR A 438 7.08 1.91 -14.33
C TYR A 438 7.86 1.65 -13.04
N THR A 439 7.34 0.76 -12.19
CA THR A 439 8.01 0.39 -10.93
C THR A 439 9.38 -0.23 -11.19
N TYR A 440 9.51 -1.10 -12.19
CA TYR A 440 10.77 -1.75 -12.56
C TYR A 440 11.81 -0.77 -13.13
N TYR A 441 11.41 0.08 -14.08
CA TYR A 441 12.30 1.03 -14.76
C TYR A 441 12.70 2.21 -13.87
N PHE A 442 11.79 2.67 -13.01
CA PHE A 442 12.01 3.82 -12.13
C PHE A 442 12.30 3.44 -10.67
N GLN A 443 12.56 2.16 -10.36
CA GLN A 443 12.81 1.65 -9.01
C GLN A 443 13.76 2.52 -8.15
N GLN A 444 14.81 3.09 -8.76
CA GLN A 444 15.75 3.96 -8.07
C GLN A 444 15.15 5.34 -7.76
N ARG A 445 14.44 5.95 -8.72
CA ARG A 445 13.83 7.27 -8.56
C ARG A 445 12.62 7.23 -7.64
N LEU A 446 11.94 6.08 -7.58
CA LEU A 446 10.89 5.76 -6.62
C LEU A 446 11.44 5.56 -5.20
N GLY A 447 12.76 5.36 -5.05
CA GLY A 447 13.35 5.12 -3.73
C GLY A 447 12.81 3.85 -3.07
N LEU A 448 12.59 2.79 -3.84
CA LEU A 448 12.14 1.49 -3.32
C LEU A 448 13.17 0.93 -2.34
N ILE A 449 12.71 0.50 -1.17
CA ILE A 449 13.56 -0.03 -0.10
C ILE A 449 13.83 -1.50 -0.40
N LYS A 450 15.08 -1.83 -0.76
CA LYS A 450 15.48 -3.22 -1.03
C LYS A 450 15.61 -4.06 0.24
N GLY A 451 15.90 -3.41 1.36
CA GLY A 451 15.97 -4.02 2.69
C GLY A 451 16.34 -2.98 3.75
N THR A 452 16.02 -3.26 5.00
CA THR A 452 16.37 -2.47 6.18
C THR A 452 17.38 -3.22 7.02
N LYS A 453 18.37 -2.51 7.57
CA LYS A 453 19.34 -3.12 8.49
C LYS A 453 18.78 -3.15 9.92
N PRO A 454 19.01 -4.21 10.70
CA PRO A 454 18.71 -4.21 12.13
C PRO A 454 19.38 -3.00 12.81
N GLY A 455 18.64 -2.28 13.65
CA GLY A 455 19.15 -1.12 14.38
C GLY A 455 19.17 0.20 13.58
N GLU A 456 18.75 0.19 12.31
CA GLU A 456 18.60 1.44 11.53
C GLU A 456 17.50 2.31 12.16
N LEU A 457 17.78 3.61 12.37
CA LEU A 457 16.84 4.52 13.02
C LEU A 457 15.56 4.71 12.18
N ALA A 458 14.41 4.45 12.79
CA ALA A 458 13.11 4.65 12.15
C ALA A 458 12.78 6.15 12.07
N GLY A 459 12.56 6.66 10.85
CA GLY A 459 12.16 8.05 10.62
C GLY A 459 10.71 8.35 11.02
N PHE A 460 10.32 9.62 10.92
CA PHE A 460 8.99 10.11 11.29
C PHE A 460 7.83 9.33 10.63
N TRP A 461 7.85 9.14 9.30
CA TRP A 461 6.73 8.53 8.58
C TRP A 461 6.47 7.07 8.94
N ALA A 462 7.50 6.27 9.23
CA ALA A 462 7.33 4.90 9.71
C ALA A 462 6.60 4.89 11.07
N ARG A 463 6.97 5.82 11.95
CA ARG A 463 6.34 5.98 13.27
C ARG A 463 4.92 6.53 13.19
N TYR A 464 4.67 7.46 12.26
CA TYR A 464 3.35 8.04 12.02
C TYR A 464 2.36 6.96 11.59
N VAL A 465 2.73 6.13 10.62
CA VAL A 465 1.87 5.03 10.15
C VAL A 465 1.64 4.00 11.25
N ALA A 466 2.69 3.63 12.00
CA ALA A 466 2.54 2.74 13.15
C ALA A 466 1.59 3.30 14.20
N ALA A 467 1.74 4.59 14.55
CA ALA A 467 0.88 5.27 15.53
C ALA A 467 -0.57 5.36 15.04
N LEU A 468 -0.80 5.55 13.74
CA LEU A 468 -2.13 5.59 13.16
C LEU A 468 -2.84 4.22 13.26
N VAL A 469 -2.11 3.15 12.92
CA VAL A 469 -2.62 1.77 13.08
C VAL A 469 -2.93 1.50 14.56
N ASP A 470 -2.03 1.88 15.46
CA ASP A 470 -2.24 1.75 16.91
C ASP A 470 -3.48 2.53 17.36
N THR A 471 -3.69 3.77 16.89
CA THR A 471 -4.87 4.57 17.22
C THR A 471 -6.16 3.93 16.74
N VAL A 472 -6.20 3.34 15.53
CA VAL A 472 -7.38 2.61 15.04
C VAL A 472 -7.65 1.37 15.89
N ILE A 473 -6.60 0.62 16.26
CA ILE A 473 -6.73 -0.55 17.12
C ILE A 473 -7.28 -0.15 18.49
N ILE A 474 -6.71 0.88 19.13
CA ILE A 474 -7.18 1.36 20.44
C ILE A 474 -8.62 1.88 20.33
N ALA A 475 -8.95 2.61 19.28
CA ALA A 475 -10.29 3.17 19.08
C ALA A 475 -11.36 2.09 18.89
N VAL A 476 -11.08 1.04 18.12
CA VAL A 476 -12.09 0.00 17.81
C VAL A 476 -12.13 -1.08 18.88
N VAL A 477 -10.96 -1.48 19.38
CA VAL A 477 -10.76 -2.72 20.15
C VAL A 477 -10.43 -2.42 21.62
N GLY A 478 -9.84 -1.26 21.91
CA GLY A 478 -9.28 -0.92 23.22
C GLY A 478 -10.31 -0.95 24.36
N CYS A 479 -11.53 -0.46 24.15
CA CYS A 479 -12.55 -0.44 25.19
C CYS A 479 -13.06 -1.83 25.59
N ILE A 480 -12.93 -2.82 24.70
CA ILE A 480 -13.35 -4.21 24.98
C ILE A 480 -12.17 -5.03 25.50
N PHE A 481 -11.00 -4.90 24.88
CA PHE A 481 -9.85 -5.77 25.18
C PHE A 481 -9.02 -5.29 26.36
N GLU A 482 -8.88 -3.99 26.60
CA GLU A 482 -8.03 -3.50 27.69
C GLU A 482 -8.54 -3.91 29.08
N PRO A 483 -9.86 -3.87 29.41
CA PRO A 483 -10.35 -4.38 30.69
C PRO A 483 -10.04 -5.87 30.90
N VAL A 484 -10.17 -6.68 29.85
CA VAL A 484 -9.86 -8.12 29.87
C VAL A 484 -8.38 -8.36 30.11
N GLU A 485 -7.51 -7.58 29.45
CA GLU A 485 -6.07 -7.69 29.60
C GLU A 485 -5.59 -7.23 30.99
N LEU A 486 -6.18 -6.16 31.53
CA LEU A 486 -5.92 -5.69 32.89
C LEU A 486 -6.37 -6.71 33.95
N TRP A 487 -7.49 -7.41 33.71
CA TRP A 487 -7.99 -8.46 34.60
C TRP A 487 -7.03 -9.64 34.74
N LYS A 488 -6.29 -9.98 33.67
CA LYS A 488 -5.29 -11.06 33.66
C LYS A 488 -3.98 -10.71 34.39
N MET A 489 -3.78 -9.45 34.78
CA MET A 489 -2.57 -9.02 35.49
C MET A 489 -2.66 -9.34 36.99
N ASN A 490 -1.95 -8.57 37.82
CA ASN A 490 -1.95 -8.69 39.27
C ASN A 490 -3.22 -8.08 39.90
N GLU A 491 -3.34 -8.18 41.23
CA GLU A 491 -4.46 -7.59 41.98
C GLU A 491 -4.64 -6.08 41.72
N LYS A 492 -3.55 -5.35 41.43
CA LYS A 492 -3.61 -3.94 41.02
C LYS A 492 -4.26 -3.76 39.65
N GLY A 493 -3.97 -4.64 38.68
CA GLY A 493 -4.62 -4.65 37.37
C GLY A 493 -6.12 -4.94 37.45
N LYS A 494 -6.51 -5.92 38.28
CA LYS A 494 -7.94 -6.20 38.55
C LYS A 494 -8.66 -5.00 39.14
N LEU A 495 -8.06 -4.32 40.11
CA LEU A 495 -8.62 -3.10 40.70
C LEU A 495 -8.85 -2.01 39.64
N VAL A 496 -7.87 -1.78 38.76
CA VAL A 496 -8.00 -0.79 37.67
C VAL A 496 -9.11 -1.19 36.70
N ALA A 497 -9.25 -2.48 36.35
CA ALA A 497 -10.33 -2.96 35.48
C ALA A 497 -11.72 -2.73 36.11
N VAL A 498 -11.87 -2.95 37.42
CA VAL A 498 -13.11 -2.67 38.14
C VAL A 498 -13.43 -1.17 38.15
N LEU A 499 -12.43 -0.31 38.37
CA LEU A 499 -12.63 1.16 38.31
C LEU A 499 -13.05 1.64 36.92
N PHE A 500 -12.51 1.03 35.85
CA PHE A 500 -12.93 1.31 34.48
C PHE A 500 -14.40 0.95 34.24
N ALA A 501 -14.80 -0.26 34.64
CA ALA A 501 -16.18 -0.70 34.52
C ALA A 501 -17.12 0.18 35.35
N GLY A 502 -16.72 0.54 36.58
CA GLY A 502 -17.46 1.45 37.44
C GLY A 502 -17.64 2.84 36.84
N LEU A 503 -16.59 3.42 36.23
CA LEU A 503 -16.69 4.70 35.54
C LEU A 503 -17.65 4.63 34.33
N ALA A 504 -17.58 3.55 33.54
CA ALA A 504 -18.49 3.37 32.42
C ALA A 504 -19.95 3.25 32.87
N VAL A 505 -20.23 2.42 33.88
CA VAL A 505 -21.58 2.25 34.46
C VAL A 505 -22.09 3.55 35.07
N SER A 506 -21.25 4.30 35.78
CA SER A 506 -21.60 5.59 36.37
C SER A 506 -22.01 6.62 35.30
N LEU A 507 -21.23 6.75 34.22
CA LEU A 507 -21.55 7.66 33.13
C LEU A 507 -22.82 7.24 32.36
N MET A 508 -23.03 5.94 32.18
CA MET A 508 -24.26 5.41 31.57
C MET A 508 -25.50 5.66 32.44
N SER A 509 -25.35 5.52 33.76
CA SER A 509 -26.43 5.80 34.71
C SER A 509 -26.79 7.28 34.77
N GLN A 510 -25.79 8.18 34.71
CA GLN A 510 -26.02 9.63 34.83
C GLN A 510 -26.54 10.29 33.55
N TYR A 511 -26.03 9.89 32.37
CA TYR A 511 -26.30 10.57 31.09
C TYR A 511 -27.18 9.75 30.13
N GLY A 512 -27.67 8.59 30.57
CA GLY A 512 -28.40 7.64 29.74
C GLY A 512 -27.49 6.80 28.84
N PHE A 513 -28.03 5.71 28.29
CA PHE A 513 -27.25 4.66 27.61
C PHE A 513 -26.38 5.19 26.46
N SER A 514 -26.97 5.91 25.49
CA SER A 514 -26.25 6.34 24.28
C SER A 514 -25.17 7.39 24.55
N ARG A 515 -25.52 8.48 25.26
CA ARG A 515 -24.58 9.55 25.61
C ARG A 515 -23.55 9.10 26.64
N GLY A 516 -23.97 8.34 27.64
CA GLY A 516 -23.07 7.79 28.66
C GLY A 516 -22.06 6.80 28.09
N LEU A 517 -22.45 5.99 27.09
CA LEU A 517 -21.53 5.12 26.36
C LEU A 517 -20.51 5.92 25.53
N GLY A 518 -20.94 7.02 24.89
CA GLY A 518 -20.02 7.92 24.19
C GLY A 518 -19.03 8.64 25.12
N LEU A 519 -19.49 9.11 26.27
CA LEU A 519 -18.64 9.78 27.27
C LEU A 519 -17.66 8.82 27.94
N SER A 520 -18.11 7.61 28.27
CA SER A 520 -17.23 6.58 28.84
C SER A 520 -16.15 6.18 27.85
N TYR A 521 -16.50 6.01 26.58
CA TYR A 521 -15.54 5.78 25.51
C TYR A 521 -14.46 6.86 25.44
N LEU A 522 -14.85 8.14 25.42
CA LEU A 522 -13.91 9.27 25.37
C LEU A 522 -13.01 9.36 26.61
N ALA A 523 -13.55 9.11 27.80
CA ALA A 523 -12.80 9.16 29.05
C ALA A 523 -11.79 8.01 29.19
N LEU A 524 -12.14 6.81 28.72
CA LEU A 524 -11.30 5.62 28.85
C LEU A 524 -10.23 5.50 27.76
N LEU A 525 -10.46 6.05 26.57
CA LEU A 525 -9.56 5.98 25.43
C LEU A 525 -8.09 6.37 25.72
N PRO A 526 -7.78 7.49 26.42
CA PRO A 526 -6.38 7.81 26.76
C PRO A 526 -5.77 6.79 27.72
N ILE A 527 -6.55 6.26 28.67
CA ILE A 527 -6.05 5.29 29.65
C ILE A 527 -5.79 3.94 28.97
N CYS A 528 -6.70 3.49 28.10
CA CYS A 528 -6.50 2.34 27.21
C CYS A 528 -5.21 2.51 26.38
N GLY A 529 -4.98 3.71 25.82
CA GLY A 529 -3.75 4.02 25.09
C GLY A 529 -2.49 3.89 25.94
N ILE A 530 -2.46 4.42 27.16
CA ILE A 530 -1.30 4.32 28.06
C ILE A 530 -0.99 2.86 28.38
N SER A 531 -2.00 2.09 28.78
CA SER A 531 -1.87 0.66 29.06
C SER A 531 -1.32 -0.09 27.84
N TYR A 532 -1.93 0.11 26.67
CA TYR A 532 -1.54 -0.53 25.42
C TYR A 532 -0.08 -0.26 25.05
N PHE A 533 0.33 1.02 25.01
CA PHE A 533 1.70 1.39 24.65
C PHE A 533 2.71 0.89 25.69
N ALA A 534 2.44 1.09 26.98
CA ALA A 534 3.38 0.70 28.03
C ALA A 534 3.64 -0.81 28.03
N ARG A 535 2.57 -1.62 28.01
CA ARG A 535 2.69 -3.10 28.01
C ARG A 535 3.37 -3.62 26.75
N SER A 536 2.98 -3.12 25.58
CA SER A 536 3.52 -3.61 24.31
C SER A 536 4.97 -3.24 24.11
N GLU A 537 5.36 -2.00 24.44
CA GLU A 537 6.73 -1.51 24.23
C GLU A 537 7.73 -2.06 25.25
N CYS A 538 7.29 -2.42 26.46
CA CYS A 538 8.12 -3.14 27.42
C CYS A 538 8.03 -4.67 27.27
N SER A 539 7.26 -5.21 26.31
CA SER A 539 7.11 -6.66 26.09
C SER A 539 8.37 -7.27 25.44
N LYS A 540 8.42 -8.60 25.29
CA LYS A 540 9.50 -9.29 24.56
C LYS A 540 9.60 -8.82 23.12
N GLU A 541 8.47 -8.41 22.53
CA GLU A 541 8.41 -7.90 21.17
C GLU A 541 8.93 -6.47 21.05
N GLN A 542 8.98 -5.69 22.14
CA GLN A 542 9.43 -4.30 22.12
C GLN A 542 8.68 -3.41 21.10
N ALA A 543 7.49 -3.82 20.69
CA ALA A 543 6.71 -3.20 19.63
C ALA A 543 5.22 -3.31 19.96
N THR A 544 4.45 -2.31 19.55
CA THR A 544 2.99 -2.40 19.44
C THR A 544 2.61 -3.14 18.17
N LEU A 545 1.36 -3.56 18.04
CA LEU A 545 0.86 -4.23 16.83
C LEU A 545 1.06 -3.36 15.58
N GLY A 546 0.85 -2.04 15.68
CA GLY A 546 1.10 -1.12 14.58
C GLY A 546 2.59 -0.98 14.25
N LYS A 547 3.47 -0.99 15.26
CA LYS A 547 4.93 -0.97 15.03
C LYS A 547 5.44 -2.27 14.45
N GLU A 548 4.91 -3.40 14.90
CA GLU A 548 5.21 -4.72 14.36
C GLU A 548 4.79 -4.82 12.89
N ALA A 549 3.59 -4.32 12.54
CA ALA A 549 3.12 -4.27 11.16
C ALA A 549 4.02 -3.44 10.23
N VAL A 550 4.71 -2.43 10.76
CA VAL A 550 5.70 -1.61 10.02
C VAL A 550 7.11 -2.21 10.07
N GLY A 551 7.40 -3.13 11.00
CA GLY A 551 8.72 -3.73 11.19
C GLY A 551 9.68 -2.89 12.04
N ILE A 552 9.15 -2.05 12.93
CA ILE A 552 9.94 -1.21 13.85
C ILE A 552 9.74 -1.63 15.30
N MET A 553 10.71 -1.34 16.16
CA MET A 553 10.68 -1.64 17.59
C MET A 553 11.26 -0.49 18.41
N VAL A 554 10.95 -0.46 19.70
CA VAL A 554 11.47 0.52 20.66
C VAL A 554 12.55 -0.12 21.50
N SER A 555 13.68 0.55 21.61
CA SER A 555 14.81 0.09 22.41
C SER A 555 15.31 1.22 23.29
N GLY A 556 16.05 0.88 24.35
CA GLY A 556 16.83 1.84 25.11
C GLY A 556 18.00 2.41 24.29
N LEU A 557 18.82 3.25 24.93
CA LEU A 557 19.93 3.91 24.23
C LEU A 557 21.05 2.93 23.83
N ASN A 558 21.17 1.80 24.52
CA ASN A 558 22.22 0.80 24.31
C ASN A 558 21.71 -0.48 23.63
N GLY A 559 20.48 -0.48 23.09
CA GLY A 559 19.90 -1.67 22.47
C GLY A 559 19.08 -2.54 23.42
N GLU A 560 18.97 -2.17 24.70
CA GLU A 560 18.25 -2.92 25.72
C GLU A 560 16.73 -2.83 25.59
N ARG A 561 16.03 -3.78 26.25
CA ARG A 561 14.57 -3.77 26.40
C ARG A 561 14.13 -2.76 27.43
N LEU A 562 13.00 -2.08 27.17
CA LEU A 562 12.44 -1.09 28.08
C LEU A 562 11.93 -1.73 29.37
N THR A 563 12.19 -1.05 30.49
CA THR A 563 11.51 -1.32 31.76
C THR A 563 10.09 -0.75 31.75
N PHE A 564 9.19 -1.32 32.56
CA PHE A 564 7.80 -0.86 32.64
C PHE A 564 7.68 0.65 32.99
N PRO A 565 8.45 1.22 33.96
CA PRO A 565 8.39 2.65 34.25
C PRO A 565 8.85 3.53 33.08
N GLN A 566 9.89 3.11 32.35
CA GLN A 566 10.35 3.84 31.15
C GLN A 566 9.25 3.87 30.07
N ALA A 567 8.63 2.71 29.80
CA ALA A 567 7.55 2.61 28.82
C ALA A 567 6.30 3.40 29.26
N LEU A 568 5.97 3.40 30.55
CA LEU A 568 4.86 4.16 31.12
C LEU A 568 5.07 5.67 30.97
N THR A 569 6.24 6.18 31.36
CA THR A 569 6.62 7.59 31.18
C THR A 569 6.56 7.99 29.71
N ARG A 570 7.09 7.14 28.82
CA ARG A 570 7.03 7.34 27.38
C ARG A 570 5.60 7.45 26.87
N ALA A 571 4.72 6.54 27.30
CA ALA A 571 3.31 6.51 26.90
C ALA A 571 2.53 7.72 27.44
N PHE A 572 2.72 8.07 28.70
CA PHE A 572 2.07 9.22 29.34
C PHE A 572 2.44 10.53 28.64
N VAL A 573 3.74 10.80 28.45
CA VAL A 573 4.22 12.00 27.74
C VAL A 573 3.73 12.02 26.30
N LYS A 574 3.65 10.87 25.63
CA LYS A 574 3.15 10.76 24.26
C LYS A 574 1.68 11.20 24.13
N ILE A 575 0.83 10.83 25.09
CA ILE A 575 -0.59 11.23 25.10
C ILE A 575 -0.73 12.69 25.54
N LEU A 576 -0.05 13.10 26.61
CA LEU A 576 -0.11 14.46 27.14
C LEU A 576 0.31 15.49 26.08
N LEU A 577 1.41 15.22 25.37
CA LEU A 577 1.91 16.16 24.38
C LEU A 577 1.11 16.18 23.08
N GLY A 578 0.21 15.23 22.83
CA GLY A 578 -0.66 15.20 21.64
C GLY A 578 0.06 15.36 20.29
N VAL A 579 0.28 14.28 19.53
CA VAL A 579 0.80 14.34 18.13
C VAL A 579 2.13 15.13 17.93
N VAL A 580 2.89 15.51 18.97
CA VAL A 580 4.25 16.08 18.83
C VAL A 580 5.29 15.02 18.42
N SER A 581 4.85 13.95 17.76
CA SER A 581 5.73 12.97 17.10
C SER A 581 6.53 13.59 15.94
N PHE A 582 6.17 14.80 15.45
CA PHE A 582 6.93 15.52 14.41
C PHE A 582 8.38 15.81 14.80
N GLY A 583 8.70 15.91 16.10
CA GLY A 583 10.07 16.13 16.57
C GLY A 583 11.06 15.06 16.10
N ALA A 584 10.60 13.82 15.87
CA ALA A 584 11.41 12.75 15.30
C ALA A 584 11.88 13.03 13.86
N GLY A 585 11.25 13.95 13.15
CA GLY A 585 11.68 14.38 11.81
C GLY A 585 12.96 15.23 11.85
N PHE A 586 13.11 16.06 12.88
CA PHE A 586 14.09 17.15 12.95
C PHE A 586 15.30 16.85 13.83
N THR A 587 15.22 15.84 14.70
CA THR A 587 16.34 15.48 15.57
C THR A 587 17.36 14.56 14.86
N PRO A 588 18.69 14.70 15.14
CA PRO A 588 19.72 13.87 14.54
C PRO A 588 19.54 12.37 14.79
N ARG A 589 19.15 12.01 16.02
CA ARG A 589 18.84 10.62 16.43
C ARG A 589 17.39 10.20 16.13
N LYS A 590 16.63 11.02 15.41
CA LYS A 590 15.21 10.80 15.10
C LYS A 590 14.34 10.58 16.34
N GLN A 591 14.69 11.13 17.50
CA GLN A 591 13.90 11.02 18.74
C GLN A 591 12.79 12.07 18.79
N ALA A 592 11.59 11.67 19.21
CA ALA A 592 10.52 12.58 19.59
C ALA A 592 10.70 13.03 21.06
N PRO A 593 10.00 14.08 21.55
CA PRO A 593 10.14 14.55 22.93
C PRO A 593 9.92 13.46 23.99
N HIS A 594 8.92 12.59 23.78
CA HIS A 594 8.67 11.44 24.65
C HIS A 594 9.79 10.39 24.61
N ASP A 595 10.49 10.25 23.48
CA ASP A 595 11.64 9.35 23.37
C ASP A 595 12.86 9.91 24.11
N ILE A 596 13.07 11.22 24.07
CA ILE A 596 14.18 11.90 24.77
C ILE A 596 13.99 11.77 26.29
N ILE A 597 12.79 12.08 26.79
CA ILE A 597 12.47 12.02 28.22
C ILE A 597 12.58 10.59 28.74
N ALA A 598 12.07 9.61 27.99
CA ALA A 598 12.13 8.20 28.38
C ALA A 598 13.50 7.53 28.07
N LYS A 599 14.46 8.25 27.47
CA LYS A 599 15.76 7.72 27.02
C LYS A 599 15.62 6.50 26.11
N THR A 600 14.82 6.63 25.05
CA THR A 600 14.51 5.54 24.11
C THR A 600 14.83 5.90 22.67
N LEU A 601 14.95 4.87 21.82
CA LEU A 601 15.15 4.94 20.38
C LEU A 601 14.12 4.04 19.68
N VAL A 602 13.75 4.40 18.45
CA VAL A 602 12.93 3.53 17.60
C VAL A 602 13.75 3.13 16.38
N VAL A 603 13.88 1.83 16.18
CA VAL A 603 14.75 1.23 15.16
C VAL A 603 14.00 0.19 14.35
N PHE A 604 14.47 -0.09 13.14
CA PHE A 604 14.00 -1.23 12.35
C PHE A 604 14.54 -2.54 12.96
N ARG A 605 13.70 -3.58 13.01
CA ARG A 605 14.15 -4.94 13.36
C ARG A 605 15.11 -5.51 12.32
N GLY A 606 15.00 -5.07 11.08
CA GLY A 606 15.83 -5.49 9.96
C GLY A 606 15.26 -6.69 9.21
N ASP A 607 15.70 -6.83 7.96
CA ASP A 607 15.21 -7.88 7.05
C ASP A 607 16.12 -9.12 6.97
N LEU A 608 17.30 -9.07 7.59
CA LEU A 608 18.37 -10.07 7.46
C LEU A 608 18.11 -11.39 8.21
N ASP A 609 17.10 -11.45 9.07
CA ASP A 609 16.82 -12.62 9.91
C ASP A 609 15.69 -13.53 9.36
N ARG A 610 15.22 -13.30 8.12
CA ARG A 610 14.04 -13.99 7.55
C ARG A 610 14.19 -14.50 6.11
N GLU A 611 15.40 -14.53 5.55
CA GLU A 611 15.75 -15.32 4.37
C GLU A 611 16.69 -16.44 4.80
#